data_AF-C0D182-F1
#
_entry.id   AF-C0D182-F1
#
_cell.length_a   1.000
_cell.length_b   1.000
_cell.length_c   1.000
_cell.angle_alpha   90.00
_cell.angle_beta   90.00
_cell.angle_gamma   90.00
#
_symmetry.space_group_name_H-M   'P 1'
#
loop_
_entity.id
_entity.type
_entity.pdbx_description
1 polymer ?
#
loop_
_entity_poly.entity_id
_entity_poly.type
_entity_poly.pdbx_seq_one_letter_code
_entity_poly.pdbx_strand_id
1 'polypeptide(L)'
;MDGLVIGLDLNDDYTRISCYDEEKSWTIPTVICRKKQEEVWLAGEDAYACTLVGEGVIVDKLLKMVRKDGTSTIGGIRYTGRELLNLFVRKMLEYPMKEFGENEVDQLVISLQQVDAKMTDTLMYCADFLGIPREKVHVISHMESFVYYVLSQKKDLWTNQVGLFDLSNQRLCYYEMKVQRGLRRNMVQADSENMEEAFNLDILDSPSGSRLADRILCSCGERLLSKKLFSSIFLTGKGFDRTDWAGEFMKLVCHRKKVFAEPVLFARGAAYKGADCQQSTTSYPYIFICEGRLKTEVSMRVMRGQKEGWLVLASYGDNWYESKSTMDFILDDQSEIEFTITPLDSKKKKLVRIPLTGFPKRPPRTTRIQMSLAFLDERTMVTVIRDKGFGELFPASDAVIKQEVTL
;
A
#
# COMPACT_ATOMS: atom_id res chain seq x y z
N MET A 1 -13.25 -21.80 -7.60
CA MET A 1 -12.75 -20.82 -6.62
C MET A 1 -13.75 -20.86 -5.49
N ASP A 2 -13.31 -21.11 -4.27
CA ASP A 2 -14.19 -21.28 -3.11
C ASP A 2 -14.34 -19.92 -2.39
N GLY A 3 -14.63 -18.85 -3.14
CA GLY A 3 -14.71 -17.49 -2.62
C GLY A 3 -14.19 -16.42 -3.59
N LEU A 4 -14.55 -15.17 -3.33
CA LEU A 4 -14.20 -14.01 -4.15
C LEU A 4 -12.78 -13.52 -3.85
N VAL A 5 -12.03 -13.20 -4.91
CA VAL A 5 -10.79 -12.43 -4.83
C VAL A 5 -11.11 -10.98 -5.14
N ILE A 6 -11.11 -10.13 -4.10
CA ILE A 6 -11.60 -8.75 -4.16
C ILE A 6 -10.42 -7.79 -4.06
N GLY A 7 -10.29 -6.92 -5.06
CA GLY A 7 -9.45 -5.74 -5.02
C GLY A 7 -10.29 -4.50 -4.72
N LEU A 8 -9.88 -3.72 -3.72
CA LEU A 8 -10.60 -2.54 -3.24
C LEU A 8 -9.67 -1.33 -3.22
N ASP A 9 -9.92 -0.33 -4.05
CA ASP A 9 -9.26 0.98 -4.01
C ASP A 9 -10.02 1.87 -3.04
N LEU A 10 -9.40 2.17 -1.89
CA LEU A 10 -10.01 2.91 -0.80
C LEU A 10 -9.42 4.33 -0.70
N ASN A 11 -10.25 5.33 -1.01
CA ASN A 11 -9.92 6.74 -0.81
C ASN A 11 -11.12 7.51 -0.25
N ASP A 12 -10.89 8.76 0.20
CA ASP A 12 -11.92 9.59 0.86
C ASP A 12 -12.99 10.20 -0.07
N ASP A 13 -12.86 9.99 -1.39
CA ASP A 13 -13.80 10.52 -2.39
C ASP A 13 -14.69 9.39 -2.94
N TYR A 14 -14.07 8.34 -3.49
CA TYR A 14 -14.74 7.18 -4.08
C TYR A 14 -13.99 5.89 -3.77
N THR A 15 -14.70 4.86 -3.30
CA THR A 15 -14.18 3.51 -3.19
C THR A 15 -14.50 2.74 -4.47
N ARG A 16 -13.50 2.05 -5.01
CA ARG A 16 -13.69 1.21 -6.19
C ARG A 16 -13.44 -0.24 -5.88
N ILE A 17 -14.21 -1.11 -6.51
CA ILE A 17 -14.17 -2.54 -6.27
C ILE A 17 -14.02 -3.25 -7.62
N SER A 18 -13.13 -4.23 -7.67
CA SER A 18 -12.97 -5.17 -8.78
C SER A 18 -12.80 -6.57 -8.20
N CYS A 19 -13.36 -7.58 -8.87
CA CYS A 19 -13.05 -8.97 -8.59
C CYS A 19 -12.07 -9.51 -9.64
N TYR A 20 -11.21 -10.45 -9.24
CA TYR A 20 -10.31 -11.11 -10.20
C TYR A 20 -11.12 -11.91 -11.22
N ASP A 21 -10.72 -11.83 -12.50
CA ASP A 21 -11.38 -12.48 -13.65
C ASP A 21 -12.81 -12.00 -13.98
N GLU A 22 -13.27 -10.93 -13.31
CA GLU A 22 -14.60 -10.35 -13.53
C GLU A 22 -14.50 -8.99 -14.24
N GLU A 23 -15.35 -8.78 -15.25
CA GLU A 23 -15.40 -7.49 -15.96
C GLU A 23 -16.10 -6.40 -15.13
N LYS A 24 -17.09 -6.82 -14.32
CA LYS A 24 -17.90 -5.89 -13.54
C LYS A 24 -17.08 -5.27 -12.42
N SER A 25 -17.24 -3.96 -12.28
CA SER A 25 -16.60 -3.17 -11.23
C SER A 25 -17.57 -2.14 -10.68
N TRP A 26 -17.26 -1.61 -9.50
CA TRP A 26 -18.08 -0.62 -8.82
C TRP A 26 -17.24 0.61 -8.52
N THR A 27 -17.85 1.78 -8.65
CA THR A 27 -17.31 3.05 -8.15
C THR A 27 -18.39 3.65 -7.25
N ILE A 28 -18.08 3.77 -5.97
CA ILE A 28 -19.05 4.08 -4.92
C ILE A 28 -18.51 5.27 -4.13
N PRO A 29 -19.27 6.35 -3.91
CA PRO A 29 -18.79 7.44 -3.06
C PRO A 29 -18.42 6.95 -1.66
N THR A 30 -17.27 7.39 -1.12
CA THR A 30 -16.80 6.96 0.21
C THR A 30 -17.50 7.72 1.32
N VAL A 31 -18.79 7.41 1.48
CA VAL A 31 -19.67 7.99 2.47
C VAL A 31 -20.52 6.91 3.11
N ILE A 32 -20.86 7.12 4.37
CA ILE A 32 -21.78 6.27 5.12
C ILE A 32 -22.85 7.12 5.79
N CYS A 33 -24.06 6.61 5.89
CA CYS A 33 -25.19 7.27 6.53
C CYS A 33 -25.85 6.32 7.51
N ARG A 34 -26.21 6.82 8.70
CA ARG A 34 -27.15 6.12 9.59
C ARG A 34 -28.52 6.79 9.49
N LYS A 35 -29.57 6.00 9.34
CA LYS A 35 -30.95 6.50 9.47
C LYS A 35 -31.19 7.07 10.86
N LYS A 36 -31.95 8.15 10.97
CA LYS A 36 -32.21 8.84 12.26
C LYS A 36 -33.06 8.03 13.23
N GLN A 37 -34.01 7.25 12.70
CA GLN A 37 -35.03 6.54 13.49
C GLN A 37 -34.73 5.04 13.67
N GLU A 38 -33.73 4.50 12.97
CA GLU A 38 -33.44 3.06 12.92
C GLU A 38 -31.93 2.83 12.95
N GLU A 39 -31.49 1.68 13.48
CA GLU A 39 -30.07 1.27 13.44
C GLU A 39 -29.67 0.70 12.08
N VAL A 40 -30.04 1.40 11.01
CA VAL A 40 -29.77 1.01 9.62
C VAL A 40 -28.69 1.92 9.05
N TRP A 41 -27.65 1.28 8.50
CA TRP A 41 -26.54 1.93 7.82
C TRP A 41 -26.64 1.77 6.31
N LEU A 42 -26.44 2.87 5.60
CA LEU A 42 -26.40 2.97 4.14
C LEU A 42 -25.02 3.48 3.72
N ALA A 43 -24.60 3.21 2.49
CA ALA A 43 -23.32 3.68 1.95
C ALA A 43 -23.49 4.20 0.51
N GLY A 44 -22.52 4.99 0.04
CA GLY A 44 -22.50 5.46 -1.34
C GLY A 44 -23.73 6.31 -1.71
N GLU A 45 -24.31 6.03 -2.88
CA GLU A 45 -25.46 6.79 -3.39
C GLU A 45 -26.70 6.69 -2.49
N ASP A 46 -26.95 5.53 -1.88
CA ASP A 46 -28.08 5.35 -0.95
C ASP A 46 -27.92 6.22 0.31
N ALA A 47 -26.68 6.43 0.76
CA ALA A 47 -26.39 7.33 1.87
C ALA A 47 -26.67 8.80 1.51
N TYR A 48 -26.33 9.23 0.29
CA TYR A 48 -26.68 10.56 -0.20
C TYR A 48 -28.20 10.73 -0.33
N ALA A 49 -28.88 9.79 -0.97
CA ALA A 49 -30.33 9.83 -1.17
C ALA A 49 -31.08 9.95 0.16
N CYS A 50 -30.73 9.13 1.16
CA CYS A 50 -31.33 9.16 2.50
C CYS A 50 -31.11 10.50 3.22
N THR A 51 -29.95 11.13 3.00
CA THR A 51 -29.63 12.42 3.61
C THR A 51 -30.36 13.57 2.92
N LEU A 52 -30.50 13.53 1.59
CA LEU A 52 -31.22 14.52 0.79
C LEU A 52 -32.70 14.63 1.19
N VAL A 53 -33.33 13.50 1.55
CA VAL A 53 -34.72 13.48 2.06
C VAL A 53 -34.82 13.76 3.56
N GLY A 54 -33.70 14.02 4.25
CA GLY A 54 -33.66 14.40 5.65
C GLY A 54 -33.80 13.25 6.65
N GLU A 55 -33.75 11.99 6.20
CA GLU A 55 -33.93 10.79 7.03
C GLU A 55 -32.62 10.27 7.63
N GLY A 56 -31.48 10.73 7.11
CA GLY A 56 -30.15 10.23 7.46
C GLY A 56 -29.22 11.27 8.08
N VAL A 57 -28.16 10.79 8.72
CA VAL A 57 -26.98 11.58 9.09
C VAL A 57 -25.77 10.99 8.36
N ILE A 58 -25.24 11.74 7.40
CA ILE A 58 -24.09 11.35 6.59
C ILE A 58 -22.77 11.62 7.32
N VAL A 59 -21.80 10.75 7.08
CA VAL A 59 -20.40 10.94 7.44
C VAL A 59 -19.54 10.61 6.22
N ASP A 60 -18.64 11.53 5.89
CA ASP A 60 -17.66 11.43 4.83
C ASP A 60 -16.23 11.44 5.40
N LYS A 61 -15.22 11.44 4.51
CA LYS A 61 -13.80 11.56 4.86
C LYS A 61 -13.36 10.54 5.92
N LEU A 62 -13.84 9.30 5.78
CA LEU A 62 -13.67 8.20 6.73
C LEU A 62 -12.19 7.90 7.01
N LEU A 63 -11.32 7.95 6.00
CA LEU A 63 -9.91 7.63 6.16
C LEU A 63 -9.18 8.76 6.89
N LYS A 64 -9.48 10.03 6.55
CA LYS A 64 -9.02 11.19 7.33
C LYS A 64 -9.49 11.12 8.78
N MET A 65 -10.72 10.68 9.02
CA MET A 65 -11.26 10.53 10.37
C MET A 65 -10.49 9.47 11.17
N VAL A 66 -10.23 8.30 10.59
CA VAL A 66 -9.37 7.27 11.21
C VAL A 66 -8.00 7.83 11.53
N ARG A 67 -7.33 8.48 10.56
CA ARG A 67 -5.98 9.03 10.76
C ARG A 67 -5.92 10.05 11.89
N LYS A 68 -6.95 10.87 12.06
CA LYS A 68 -7.02 11.93 13.07
C LYS A 68 -7.64 11.53 14.41
N ASP A 69 -7.94 10.24 14.63
CA ASP A 69 -8.72 9.78 15.80
C ASP A 69 -10.06 10.54 15.96
N GLY A 70 -10.63 10.91 14.81
CA GLY A 70 -11.88 11.64 14.74
C GLY A 70 -13.06 10.77 15.14
N THR A 71 -14.13 11.42 15.57
CA THR A 71 -15.38 10.78 15.94
C THR A 71 -16.56 11.54 15.36
N SER A 72 -17.65 10.85 15.05
CA SER A 72 -18.93 11.45 14.68
C SER A 72 -20.00 11.04 15.69
N THR A 73 -20.87 11.97 16.08
CA THR A 73 -21.98 11.66 17.00
C THR A 73 -23.26 11.62 16.20
N ILE A 74 -23.92 10.46 16.15
CA ILE A 74 -25.12 10.24 15.36
C ILE A 74 -26.21 9.67 16.26
N GLY A 75 -27.33 10.38 16.38
CA GLY A 75 -28.43 9.95 17.25
C GLY A 75 -28.01 9.78 18.72
N GLY A 76 -27.11 10.64 19.22
CA GLY A 76 -26.60 10.61 20.59
C GLY A 76 -25.51 9.55 20.87
N ILE A 77 -25.17 8.71 19.89
CA ILE A 77 -24.12 7.70 20.01
C ILE A 77 -22.85 8.24 19.34
N ARG A 78 -21.72 8.18 20.06
CA ARG A 78 -20.41 8.56 19.54
C ARG A 78 -19.78 7.36 18.84
N TYR A 79 -19.47 7.52 17.56
CA TYR A 79 -18.75 6.55 16.74
C TYR A 79 -17.35 7.07 16.42
N THR A 80 -16.36 6.20 16.55
CA THR A 80 -14.98 6.43 16.10
C THR A 80 -14.87 6.26 14.59
N GLY A 81 -13.87 6.90 13.98
CA GLY A 81 -13.56 6.69 12.55
C GLY A 81 -13.34 5.22 12.20
N ARG A 82 -12.76 4.43 13.11
CA ARG A 82 -12.55 2.97 12.96
C ARG A 82 -13.87 2.22 12.87
N GLU A 83 -14.81 2.50 13.77
CA GLU A 83 -16.13 1.84 13.75
C GLU A 83 -16.91 2.18 12.48
N LEU A 84 -16.86 3.44 12.04
CA LEU A 84 -17.52 3.87 10.80
C LEU A 84 -16.86 3.24 9.57
N LEU A 85 -15.52 3.14 9.54
CA LEU A 85 -14.82 2.47 8.46
C LEU A 85 -15.14 0.97 8.40
N ASN A 86 -15.23 0.28 9.55
CA ASN A 86 -15.66 -1.13 9.62
C ASN A 86 -17.02 -1.33 8.96
N LEU A 87 -18.00 -0.48 9.30
CA LEU A 87 -19.34 -0.53 8.74
C LEU A 87 -19.34 -0.24 7.24
N PHE A 88 -18.54 0.72 6.80
CA PHE A 88 -18.40 1.05 5.39
C PHE A 88 -17.79 -0.09 4.58
N VAL A 89 -16.66 -0.65 5.01
CA VAL A 89 -16.00 -1.79 4.33
C VAL A 89 -16.94 -2.99 4.26
N ARG A 90 -17.69 -3.29 5.34
CA ARG A 90 -18.74 -4.31 5.32
C ARG A 90 -19.72 -4.08 4.17
N LYS A 91 -20.21 -2.85 4.01
CA LYS A 91 -21.13 -2.49 2.93
C LYS A 91 -20.50 -2.60 1.55
N MET A 92 -19.21 -2.30 1.42
CA MET A 92 -18.50 -2.46 0.14
C MET A 92 -18.44 -3.93 -0.29
N LEU A 93 -18.18 -4.85 0.63
CA LEU A 93 -18.14 -6.29 0.31
C LEU A 93 -19.51 -6.84 -0.13
N GLU A 94 -20.62 -6.25 0.34
CA GLU A 94 -21.97 -6.67 -0.08
C GLU A 94 -22.19 -6.52 -1.60
N TYR A 95 -21.50 -5.59 -2.29
CA TYR A 95 -21.68 -5.37 -3.73
C TYR A 95 -21.28 -6.59 -4.57
N PRO A 96 -20.01 -7.05 -4.55
CA PRO A 96 -19.62 -8.23 -5.31
C PRO A 96 -20.26 -9.52 -4.78
N MET A 97 -20.48 -9.65 -3.47
CA MET A 97 -21.13 -10.83 -2.89
C MET A 97 -22.55 -11.03 -3.43
N LYS A 98 -23.36 -9.96 -3.46
CA LYS A 98 -24.72 -10.01 -4.00
C LYS A 98 -24.73 -10.22 -5.51
N GLU A 99 -23.79 -9.62 -6.23
CA GLU A 99 -23.70 -9.75 -7.68
C GLU A 99 -23.40 -11.18 -8.11
N PHE A 100 -22.41 -11.81 -7.48
CA PHE A 100 -21.91 -13.12 -7.88
C PHE A 100 -22.54 -14.27 -7.11
N GLY A 101 -23.38 -13.98 -6.11
CA GLY A 101 -24.03 -15.00 -5.27
C GLY A 101 -23.04 -15.78 -4.39
N GLU A 102 -21.87 -15.20 -4.13
CA GLU A 102 -20.79 -15.78 -3.34
C GLU A 102 -20.66 -15.01 -2.01
N ASN A 103 -20.61 -15.72 -0.90
CA ASN A 103 -20.56 -15.12 0.44
C ASN A 103 -19.18 -15.25 1.09
N GLU A 104 -18.27 -16.04 0.52
CA GLU A 104 -16.91 -16.20 1.02
C GLU A 104 -15.95 -15.23 0.32
N VAL A 105 -15.06 -14.63 1.11
CA VAL A 105 -13.93 -13.84 0.61
C VAL A 105 -12.70 -14.70 0.70
N ASP A 106 -12.12 -15.07 -0.44
CA ASP A 106 -10.90 -15.84 -0.45
C ASP A 106 -9.65 -14.97 -0.34
N GLN A 107 -9.68 -13.77 -0.94
CA GLN A 107 -8.63 -12.76 -0.80
C GLN A 107 -9.25 -11.37 -0.83
N LEU A 108 -8.81 -10.50 0.08
CA LEU A 108 -9.16 -9.08 0.11
C LEU A 108 -7.89 -8.24 0.07
N VAL A 109 -7.67 -7.55 -1.04
CA VAL A 109 -6.55 -6.64 -1.19
C VAL A 109 -7.05 -5.21 -1.25
N ILE A 110 -6.60 -4.38 -0.33
CA ILE A 110 -7.02 -2.98 -0.18
C ILE A 110 -5.86 -2.09 -0.62
N SER A 111 -6.03 -1.37 -1.72
CA SER A 111 -5.07 -0.38 -2.18
C SER A 111 -5.36 0.99 -1.57
N LEU A 112 -4.31 1.67 -1.13
CA LEU A 112 -4.36 2.99 -0.50
C LEU A 112 -3.39 3.95 -1.17
N GLN A 113 -3.81 5.21 -1.29
CA GLN A 113 -2.93 6.27 -1.79
C GLN A 113 -1.66 6.44 -0.96
N GLN A 114 -1.78 6.30 0.37
CA GLN A 114 -0.69 6.36 1.33
C GLN A 114 -0.90 5.24 2.34
N VAL A 115 0.09 4.38 2.45
CA VAL A 115 0.07 3.28 3.42
C VAL A 115 0.77 3.74 4.70
N ASP A 116 0.05 3.69 5.81
CA ASP A 116 0.58 4.01 7.13
C ASP A 116 0.16 2.93 8.12
N ALA A 117 0.99 2.72 9.16
CA ALA A 117 0.78 1.63 10.11
C ALA A 117 -0.59 1.67 10.80
N LYS A 118 -1.11 2.88 11.07
CA LYS A 118 -2.40 3.07 11.73
C LYS A 118 -3.55 2.64 10.83
N MET A 119 -3.51 3.00 9.55
CA MET A 119 -4.51 2.56 8.58
C MET A 119 -4.44 1.05 8.38
N THR A 120 -3.24 0.48 8.23
CA THR A 120 -3.06 -0.98 8.09
C THR A 120 -3.62 -1.72 9.31
N ASP A 121 -3.28 -1.30 10.54
CA ASP A 121 -3.81 -1.91 11.76
C ASP A 121 -5.34 -1.79 11.86
N THR A 122 -5.90 -0.65 11.41
CA THR A 122 -7.35 -0.43 11.36
C THR A 122 -8.02 -1.40 10.39
N LEU A 123 -7.47 -1.57 9.18
CA LEU A 123 -8.01 -2.47 8.16
C LEU A 123 -7.86 -3.95 8.55
N MET A 124 -6.77 -4.32 9.23
CA MET A 124 -6.61 -5.67 9.80
C MET A 124 -7.67 -5.94 10.88
N TYR A 125 -8.05 -4.93 11.66
CA TYR A 125 -9.19 -5.07 12.56
C TYR A 125 -10.54 -5.11 11.84
N CYS A 126 -10.70 -4.38 10.73
CA CYS A 126 -11.89 -4.54 9.89
C CYS A 126 -12.02 -6.01 9.45
N ALA A 127 -10.92 -6.65 9.05
CA ALA A 127 -10.90 -8.06 8.67
C ALA A 127 -11.39 -8.98 9.80
N ASP A 128 -10.86 -8.81 11.02
CA ASP A 128 -11.30 -9.57 12.20
C ASP A 128 -12.80 -9.39 12.46
N PHE A 129 -13.29 -8.15 12.38
CA PHE A 129 -14.69 -7.80 12.58
C PHE A 129 -15.62 -8.41 11.51
N LEU A 130 -15.10 -8.63 10.32
CA LEU A 130 -15.80 -9.25 9.19
C LEU A 130 -15.66 -10.77 9.18
N GLY A 131 -14.86 -11.35 10.08
CA GLY A 131 -14.58 -12.79 10.11
C GLY A 131 -13.68 -13.26 8.97
N ILE A 132 -12.95 -12.35 8.32
CA ILE A 132 -12.00 -12.69 7.26
C ILE A 132 -10.64 -12.99 7.91
N PRO A 133 -10.05 -14.18 7.69
CA PRO A 133 -8.74 -14.50 8.21
C PRO A 133 -7.68 -13.48 7.76
N ARG A 134 -6.84 -13.01 8.68
CA ARG A 134 -5.87 -11.92 8.40
C ARG A 134 -4.88 -12.30 7.29
N GLU A 135 -4.55 -13.57 7.15
CA GLU A 135 -3.69 -14.09 6.08
C GLU A 135 -4.30 -13.97 4.67
N LYS A 136 -5.60 -13.71 4.57
CA LYS A 136 -6.34 -13.43 3.33
C LYS A 136 -6.51 -11.93 3.07
N VAL A 137 -5.99 -11.07 3.96
CA VAL A 137 -6.13 -9.62 3.84
C VAL A 137 -4.78 -8.97 3.62
N HIS A 138 -4.68 -8.17 2.58
CA HIS A 138 -3.47 -7.44 2.23
C HIS A 138 -3.80 -5.97 2.06
N VAL A 139 -2.95 -5.10 2.59
CA VAL A 139 -3.00 -3.67 2.32
C VAL A 139 -1.82 -3.38 1.40
N ILE A 140 -2.01 -2.61 0.33
CA ILE A 140 -0.94 -2.23 -0.61
C ILE A 140 -1.03 -0.75 -0.96
N SER A 141 0.05 -0.16 -1.48
CA SER A 141 0.00 1.20 -2.02
C SER A 141 -0.67 1.23 -3.39
N HIS A 142 -1.20 2.38 -3.79
CA HIS A 142 -1.64 2.64 -5.17
C HIS A 142 -0.51 2.35 -6.17
N MET A 143 0.73 2.64 -5.80
CA MET A 143 1.90 2.38 -6.63
C MET A 143 2.14 0.88 -6.84
N GLU A 144 2.06 0.08 -5.78
CA GLU A 144 2.15 -1.38 -5.88
C GLU A 144 0.99 -1.96 -6.70
N SER A 145 -0.24 -1.47 -6.48
CA SER A 145 -1.39 -1.86 -7.29
C SER A 145 -1.19 -1.52 -8.77
N PHE A 146 -0.66 -0.33 -9.06
CA PHE A 146 -0.33 0.08 -10.43
C PHE A 146 0.68 -0.89 -11.07
N VAL A 147 1.70 -1.32 -10.33
CA VAL A 147 2.66 -2.31 -10.82
C VAL A 147 1.98 -3.65 -11.14
N TYR A 148 1.15 -4.19 -10.24
CA TYR A 148 0.42 -5.43 -10.50
C TYR A 148 -0.49 -5.31 -11.73
N TYR A 149 -1.24 -4.21 -11.83
CA TYR A 149 -2.09 -3.95 -12.99
C TYR A 149 -1.28 -3.95 -14.28
N VAL A 150 -0.19 -3.18 -14.37
CA VAL A 150 0.61 -3.07 -15.59
C VAL A 150 1.27 -4.40 -15.97
N LEU A 151 1.83 -5.13 -15.01
CA LEU A 151 2.50 -6.41 -15.30
C LEU A 151 1.51 -7.51 -15.74
N SER A 152 0.25 -7.42 -15.33
CA SER A 152 -0.82 -8.33 -15.79
C SER A 152 -1.21 -8.09 -17.26
N GLN A 153 -0.87 -6.92 -17.81
CA GLN A 153 -1.15 -6.60 -19.20
C GLN A 153 -0.18 -7.28 -20.17
N LYS A 154 -0.55 -7.25 -21.46
CA LYS A 154 0.31 -7.76 -22.54
C LYS A 154 1.69 -7.08 -22.51
N LYS A 155 2.73 -7.90 -22.71
CA LYS A 155 4.14 -7.51 -22.58
C LYS A 155 4.52 -6.25 -23.36
N ASP A 156 3.92 -6.04 -24.53
CA ASP A 156 4.18 -4.89 -25.41
C ASP A 156 3.78 -3.55 -24.78
N LEU A 157 2.84 -3.55 -23.83
CA LEU A 157 2.40 -2.34 -23.12
C LEU A 157 3.41 -1.83 -22.09
N TRP A 158 4.39 -2.66 -21.70
CA TRP A 158 5.35 -2.34 -20.64
C TRP A 158 6.80 -2.74 -20.98
N THR A 159 7.13 -2.75 -22.27
CA THR A 159 8.52 -2.96 -22.75
C THR A 159 9.47 -1.83 -22.36
N ASN A 160 8.97 -0.59 -22.29
CA ASN A 160 9.68 0.59 -21.83
C ASN A 160 8.98 1.14 -20.57
N GLN A 161 9.04 2.44 -20.34
CA GLN A 161 8.32 3.05 -19.22
C GLN A 161 6.82 3.02 -19.43
N VAL A 162 6.10 2.99 -18.33
CA VAL A 162 4.65 3.14 -18.28
C VAL A 162 4.33 4.29 -17.34
N GLY A 163 3.57 5.25 -17.85
CA GLY A 163 3.09 6.39 -17.06
C GLY A 163 1.62 6.20 -16.68
N LEU A 164 1.22 6.79 -15.56
CA LEU A 164 -0.17 6.87 -15.12
C LEU A 164 -0.45 8.28 -14.62
N PHE A 165 -1.45 8.94 -15.19
CA PHE A 165 -2.00 10.17 -14.66
C PHE A 165 -3.26 9.85 -13.86
N ASP A 166 -3.25 10.21 -12.58
CA ASP A 166 -4.35 10.08 -11.64
C ASP A 166 -4.88 11.46 -11.28
N LEU A 167 -6.04 11.81 -11.83
CA LEU A 167 -6.69 13.11 -11.62
C LEU A 167 -7.98 12.91 -10.82
N SER A 168 -7.88 13.14 -9.51
CA SER A 168 -9.01 13.15 -8.57
C SER A 168 -9.60 14.57 -8.44
N ASN A 169 -10.56 14.75 -7.53
CA ASN A 169 -11.27 16.02 -7.39
C ASN A 169 -10.37 17.20 -6.99
N GLN A 170 -9.28 16.95 -6.26
CA GLN A 170 -8.39 18.00 -5.72
C GLN A 170 -6.90 17.64 -5.83
N ARG A 171 -6.56 16.57 -6.56
CA ARG A 171 -5.18 16.10 -6.67
C ARG A 171 -4.93 15.58 -8.07
N LEU A 172 -3.81 16.01 -8.62
CA LEU A 172 -3.17 15.42 -9.79
C LEU A 172 -1.89 14.70 -9.32
N CYS A 173 -1.84 13.39 -9.53
CA CYS A 173 -0.68 12.56 -9.22
C CYS A 173 -0.21 11.85 -10.48
N TYR A 174 1.09 11.82 -10.69
CA TYR A 174 1.72 11.03 -11.73
C TYR A 174 2.41 9.83 -11.11
N TYR A 175 2.25 8.66 -11.72
CA TYR A 175 3.03 7.47 -11.38
C TYR A 175 3.80 7.03 -12.62
N GLU A 176 4.99 6.51 -12.42
CA GLU A 176 5.82 5.94 -13.48
C GLU A 176 6.38 4.62 -13.01
N MET A 177 6.46 3.65 -13.92
CA MET A 177 7.21 2.42 -13.66
C MET A 177 8.03 1.98 -14.85
N LYS A 178 9.09 1.23 -14.56
CA LYS A 178 9.88 0.51 -15.57
C LYS A 178 10.44 -0.78 -15.01
N VAL A 179 10.44 -1.81 -15.85
CA VAL A 179 11.13 -3.07 -15.55
C VAL A 179 12.60 -2.92 -15.87
N GLN A 180 13.45 -3.15 -14.88
CA GLN A 180 14.90 -3.16 -14.99
C GLN A 180 15.42 -4.59 -14.95
N ARG A 181 16.36 -4.90 -15.84
CA ARG A 181 17.13 -6.14 -15.74
C ARG A 181 18.13 -6.01 -14.61
N GLY A 182 17.96 -6.81 -13.56
CA GLY A 182 18.95 -6.93 -12.50
C GLY A 182 19.90 -8.09 -12.75
N LEU A 183 21.04 -8.08 -12.06
CA LEU A 183 22.07 -9.13 -12.16
C LEU A 183 21.61 -10.52 -11.70
N ARG A 184 20.66 -10.58 -10.75
CA ARG A 184 20.11 -11.84 -10.19
C ARG A 184 18.63 -12.03 -10.43
N ARG A 185 17.85 -10.95 -10.31
CA ARG A 185 16.41 -10.91 -10.58
C ARG A 185 16.06 -9.58 -11.24
N ASN A 186 15.05 -9.61 -12.10
CA ASN A 186 14.49 -8.38 -12.65
C ASN A 186 13.78 -7.60 -11.54
N MET A 187 13.81 -6.28 -11.65
CA MET A 187 13.20 -5.38 -10.68
C MET A 187 12.19 -4.50 -11.40
N VAL A 188 11.11 -4.14 -10.71
CA VAL A 188 10.25 -3.04 -11.12
C VAL A 188 10.61 -1.86 -10.26
N GLN A 189 11.04 -0.77 -10.87
CA GLN A 189 11.12 0.50 -10.19
C GLN A 189 9.86 1.28 -10.52
N ALA A 190 9.15 1.72 -9.50
CA ALA A 190 8.03 2.64 -9.64
C ALA A 190 8.17 3.76 -8.62
N ASP A 191 7.78 4.97 -9.04
CA ASP A 191 7.74 6.15 -8.21
C ASP A 191 6.49 6.98 -8.55
N SER A 192 6.14 7.91 -7.67
CA SER A 192 5.03 8.84 -7.89
C SER A 192 5.44 10.27 -7.55
N GLU A 193 4.74 11.23 -8.15
CA GLU A 193 4.92 12.66 -7.91
C GLU A 193 3.53 13.32 -7.82
N ASN A 194 3.27 14.02 -6.71
CA ASN A 194 2.10 14.88 -6.60
C ASN A 194 2.41 16.19 -7.31
N MET A 195 1.56 16.61 -8.24
CA MET A 195 1.74 17.88 -8.94
C MET A 195 1.28 19.03 -8.04
N GLU A 196 2.14 20.05 -7.89
CA GLU A 196 1.78 21.28 -7.18
C GLU A 196 0.73 22.08 -7.95
N GLU A 197 0.71 21.92 -9.27
CA GLU A 197 -0.23 22.55 -10.21
C GLU A 197 -1.61 21.88 -10.21
N ALA A 198 -1.90 21.00 -9.25
CA ALA A 198 -3.21 20.37 -9.11
C ALA A 198 -4.33 21.42 -9.02
N PHE A 199 -5.48 21.10 -9.62
CA PHE A 199 -6.65 21.96 -9.65
C PHE A 199 -7.88 21.20 -9.19
N ASN A 200 -8.91 21.94 -8.76
CA ASN A 200 -10.21 21.37 -8.48
C ASN A 200 -10.97 21.14 -9.81
N LEU A 201 -11.58 19.97 -9.98
CA LEU A 201 -12.38 19.63 -11.16
C LEU A 201 -13.56 20.58 -11.40
N ASP A 202 -14.04 21.31 -10.39
CA ASP A 202 -15.10 22.32 -10.54
C ASP A 202 -14.74 23.40 -11.58
N ILE A 203 -13.45 23.63 -11.88
CA ILE A 203 -13.06 24.59 -12.94
C ILE A 203 -13.52 24.15 -14.33
N LEU A 204 -13.78 22.85 -14.53
CA LEU A 204 -14.22 22.28 -15.80
C LEU A 204 -15.65 22.71 -16.18
N ASP A 205 -16.41 23.28 -15.24
CA ASP A 205 -17.78 23.77 -15.46
C ASP A 205 -17.83 25.04 -16.35
N SER A 206 -16.67 25.64 -16.66
CA SER A 206 -16.56 26.80 -17.55
C SER A 206 -15.59 26.55 -18.70
N PRO A 207 -15.87 27.03 -19.94
CA PRO A 207 -14.95 26.86 -21.07
C PRO A 207 -13.55 27.45 -20.84
N SER A 208 -13.44 28.54 -20.07
CA SER A 208 -12.16 29.13 -19.68
C SER A 208 -11.39 28.24 -18.72
N GLY A 209 -12.07 27.64 -17.75
CA GLY A 209 -11.45 26.74 -16.78
C GLY A 209 -11.03 25.41 -17.42
N SER A 210 -11.82 24.84 -18.34
CA SER A 210 -11.40 23.67 -19.14
C SER A 210 -10.11 23.95 -19.91
N ARG A 211 -9.98 25.11 -20.57
CA ARG A 211 -8.75 25.50 -21.29
C ARG A 211 -7.56 25.68 -20.36
N LEU A 212 -7.77 26.19 -19.15
CA LEU A 212 -6.72 26.32 -18.14
C LEU A 212 -6.26 24.93 -17.65
N ALA A 213 -7.21 24.06 -17.34
CA ALA A 213 -6.97 22.68 -16.91
C ALA A 213 -6.15 21.91 -17.96
N ASP A 214 -6.53 22.01 -19.23
CA ASP A 214 -5.83 21.35 -20.35
C ASP A 214 -4.38 21.85 -20.44
N ARG A 215 -4.15 23.17 -20.33
CA ARG A 215 -2.79 23.73 -20.32
C ARG A 215 -1.95 23.25 -19.16
N ILE A 216 -2.53 23.14 -17.97
CA ILE A 216 -1.85 22.61 -16.79
C ILE A 216 -1.43 21.15 -17.03
N LEU A 217 -2.36 20.31 -17.51
CA LEU A 217 -2.06 18.92 -17.84
C LEU A 217 -1.00 18.80 -18.95
N CYS A 218 -1.09 19.61 -20.01
CA CYS A 218 -0.07 19.66 -21.06
C CYS A 218 1.30 19.97 -20.48
N SER A 219 1.42 21.01 -19.65
CA SER A 219 2.69 21.40 -19.05
C SER A 219 3.28 20.29 -18.18
N CYS A 220 2.43 19.63 -17.38
CA CYS A 220 2.83 18.45 -16.60
C CYS A 220 3.29 17.31 -17.53
N GLY A 221 2.51 16.99 -18.55
CA GLY A 221 2.81 15.93 -19.51
C GLY A 221 4.12 16.17 -20.26
N GLU A 222 4.37 17.39 -20.73
CA GLU A 222 5.61 17.75 -21.42
C GLU A 222 6.80 17.54 -20.50
N ARG A 223 6.73 18.02 -19.25
CA ARG A 223 7.79 17.85 -18.25
C ARG A 223 8.04 16.37 -17.96
N LEU A 224 7.01 15.63 -17.59
CA LEU A 224 7.09 14.25 -17.08
C LEU A 224 7.46 13.24 -18.17
N LEU A 225 6.95 13.43 -19.39
CA LEU A 225 7.13 12.49 -20.49
C LEU A 225 8.35 12.80 -21.37
N SER A 226 8.94 13.99 -21.24
CA SER A 226 10.09 14.40 -22.05
C SER A 226 11.30 13.49 -21.85
N LYS A 227 12.07 13.28 -22.93
CA LYS A 227 13.36 12.55 -22.94
C LYS A 227 13.29 11.08 -22.48
N LYS A 228 12.09 10.52 -22.34
CA LYS A 228 11.88 9.13 -21.93
C LYS A 228 11.04 8.38 -22.98
N LEU A 229 11.27 7.07 -23.08
CA LEU A 229 10.51 6.18 -23.97
C LEU A 229 9.40 5.51 -23.18
N PHE A 230 8.17 5.69 -23.63
CA PHE A 230 6.98 5.10 -23.02
C PHE A 230 6.33 4.09 -23.96
N SER A 231 5.96 2.95 -23.42
CA SER A 231 5.17 1.94 -24.14
C SER A 231 3.68 2.22 -24.03
N SER A 232 3.24 2.67 -22.87
CA SER A 232 1.85 3.06 -22.62
C SER A 232 1.72 4.18 -21.60
N ILE A 233 0.60 4.87 -21.65
CA ILE A 233 0.15 5.84 -20.65
C ILE A 233 -1.27 5.45 -20.23
N PHE A 234 -1.49 5.35 -18.93
CA PHE A 234 -2.80 5.13 -18.34
C PHE A 234 -3.35 6.44 -17.78
N LEU A 235 -4.66 6.60 -17.83
CA LEU A 235 -5.40 7.73 -17.28
C LEU A 235 -6.45 7.17 -16.30
N THR A 236 -6.48 7.67 -15.07
CA THR A 236 -7.43 7.24 -14.03
C THR A 236 -7.87 8.40 -13.15
N GLY A 237 -8.96 8.21 -12.40
CA GLY A 237 -9.55 9.25 -11.58
C GLY A 237 -10.64 10.04 -12.30
N LYS A 238 -11.47 10.71 -11.50
CA LYS A 238 -12.72 11.38 -11.93
C LYS A 238 -12.50 12.40 -13.06
N GLY A 239 -11.34 13.06 -13.09
CA GLY A 239 -11.02 14.03 -14.14
C GLY A 239 -10.89 13.41 -15.54
N PHE A 240 -10.68 12.10 -15.64
CA PHE A 240 -10.58 11.37 -16.90
C PHE A 240 -11.82 10.49 -17.21
N ASP A 241 -12.89 10.57 -16.41
CA ASP A 241 -14.20 9.99 -16.78
C ASP A 241 -14.70 10.56 -18.12
N ARG A 242 -14.27 11.79 -18.42
CA ARG A 242 -14.40 12.44 -19.72
C ARG A 242 -13.08 13.12 -20.09
N THR A 243 -12.69 13.03 -21.35
CA THR A 243 -11.43 13.61 -21.86
C THR A 243 -11.63 14.74 -22.87
N ASP A 244 -12.87 15.11 -23.17
CA ASP A 244 -13.20 16.13 -24.19
C ASP A 244 -12.71 17.54 -23.83
N TRP A 245 -12.51 17.80 -22.54
CA TRP A 245 -11.95 19.05 -22.05
C TRP A 245 -10.43 19.16 -22.23
N ALA A 246 -9.72 18.03 -22.40
CA ALA A 246 -8.25 17.92 -22.36
C ALA A 246 -7.65 17.72 -23.76
N GLY A 247 -8.11 18.48 -24.75
CA GLY A 247 -7.82 18.23 -26.17
C GLY A 247 -6.32 18.27 -26.53
N GLU A 248 -5.59 19.27 -26.03
CA GLU A 248 -4.14 19.39 -26.30
C GLU A 248 -3.34 18.34 -25.52
N PHE A 249 -3.75 18.05 -24.28
CA PHE A 249 -3.12 17.00 -23.48
C PHE A 249 -3.28 15.63 -24.15
N MET A 250 -4.48 15.31 -24.63
CA MET A 250 -4.73 14.06 -25.34
C MET A 250 -3.89 13.94 -26.62
N LYS A 251 -3.70 15.02 -27.39
CA LYS A 251 -2.78 15.02 -28.55
C LYS A 251 -1.34 14.72 -28.14
N LEU A 252 -0.88 15.31 -27.03
CA LEU A 252 0.45 15.09 -26.48
C LEU A 252 0.67 13.63 -26.07
N VAL A 253 -0.23 13.07 -25.24
CA VAL A 253 -0.04 11.71 -24.69
C VAL A 253 -0.30 10.62 -25.74
N CYS A 254 -1.18 10.85 -26.72
CA CYS A 254 -1.43 9.90 -27.81
C CYS A 254 -0.35 9.94 -28.91
N HIS A 255 0.60 10.88 -28.87
CA HIS A 255 1.64 10.95 -29.89
C HIS A 255 2.61 9.78 -29.78
N ARG A 256 2.45 8.77 -30.66
CA ARG A 256 3.28 7.56 -30.77
C ARG A 256 3.27 6.66 -29.51
N LYS A 257 2.24 6.78 -28.66
CA LYS A 257 2.08 5.97 -27.45
C LYS A 257 0.66 5.41 -27.40
N LYS A 258 0.49 4.25 -26.75
CA LYS A 258 -0.83 3.68 -26.47
C LYS A 258 -1.37 4.34 -25.20
N VAL A 259 -2.59 4.87 -25.25
CA VAL A 259 -3.23 5.55 -24.11
C VAL A 259 -4.51 4.82 -23.75
N PHE A 260 -4.71 4.56 -22.45
CA PHE A 260 -5.88 3.84 -21.94
C PHE A 260 -6.50 4.61 -20.79
N ALA A 261 -7.82 4.81 -20.83
CA ALA A 261 -8.58 5.25 -19.68
C ALA A 261 -8.99 4.01 -18.88
N GLU A 262 -8.55 3.93 -17.62
CA GLU A 262 -8.82 2.80 -16.72
C GLU A 262 -9.28 3.34 -15.36
N PRO A 263 -10.60 3.57 -15.18
CA PRO A 263 -11.14 4.19 -13.98
C PRO A 263 -10.93 3.37 -12.70
N VAL A 264 -10.82 2.04 -12.81
CA VAL A 264 -10.73 1.11 -11.66
C VAL A 264 -9.34 0.46 -11.54
N LEU A 265 -8.31 1.12 -12.07
CA LEU A 265 -6.94 0.59 -12.17
C LEU A 265 -6.40 0.07 -10.84
N PHE A 266 -6.55 0.86 -9.77
CA PHE A 266 -6.05 0.49 -8.44
C PHE A 266 -6.86 -0.62 -7.77
N ALA A 267 -8.13 -0.80 -8.13
CA ALA A 267 -8.92 -1.94 -7.67
C ALA A 267 -8.52 -3.22 -8.43
N ARG A 268 -8.33 -3.12 -9.75
CA ARG A 268 -7.88 -4.25 -10.59
C ARG A 268 -6.48 -4.73 -10.21
N GLY A 269 -5.54 -3.82 -10.02
CA GLY A 269 -4.20 -4.16 -9.56
C GLY A 269 -4.18 -4.87 -8.22
N ALA A 270 -5.02 -4.44 -7.28
CA ALA A 270 -5.25 -5.12 -6.01
C ALA A 270 -5.84 -6.53 -6.19
N ALA A 271 -6.83 -6.70 -7.08
CA ALA A 271 -7.39 -8.02 -7.38
C ALA A 271 -6.34 -8.98 -7.99
N TYR A 272 -5.47 -8.49 -8.87
CA TYR A 272 -4.35 -9.28 -9.41
C TYR A 272 -3.33 -9.68 -8.35
N LYS A 273 -3.06 -8.81 -7.36
CA LYS A 273 -2.26 -9.18 -6.19
C LYS A 273 -2.92 -10.31 -5.40
N GLY A 274 -4.23 -10.23 -5.17
CA GLY A 274 -4.98 -11.25 -4.44
C GLY A 274 -4.91 -12.60 -5.14
N ALA A 275 -5.10 -12.63 -6.45
CA ALA A 275 -4.98 -13.85 -7.24
C ALA A 275 -3.56 -14.44 -7.24
N ASP A 276 -2.53 -13.59 -7.20
CA ASP A 276 -1.13 -14.03 -7.07
C ASP A 276 -0.85 -14.69 -5.72
N CYS A 277 -1.47 -14.21 -4.64
CA CYS A 277 -1.34 -14.79 -3.29
C CYS A 277 -1.89 -16.23 -3.20
N GLN A 278 -2.80 -16.62 -4.09
CA GLN A 278 -3.34 -17.99 -4.15
C GLN A 278 -2.36 -18.98 -4.81
N GLN A 279 -1.32 -18.49 -5.50
CA GLN A 279 -0.42 -19.33 -6.27
C GLN A 279 0.78 -19.77 -5.43
N SER A 280 1.21 -21.02 -5.62
CA SER A 280 2.44 -21.52 -4.99
C SER A 280 3.71 -20.86 -5.53
N THR A 281 3.65 -20.35 -6.76
CA THR A 281 4.71 -19.59 -7.42
C THR A 281 4.11 -18.33 -8.01
N THR A 282 4.71 -17.18 -7.72
CA THR A 282 4.21 -15.89 -8.22
C THR A 282 4.23 -15.84 -9.75
N SER A 283 3.14 -15.32 -10.33
CA SER A 283 3.05 -14.93 -11.73
C SER A 283 3.87 -13.67 -12.05
N TYR A 284 4.33 -12.96 -11.02
CA TYR A 284 5.07 -11.70 -11.11
C TYR A 284 6.47 -11.84 -10.47
N PRO A 285 7.40 -12.60 -11.08
CA PRO A 285 8.72 -12.91 -10.51
C PRO A 285 9.70 -11.72 -10.61
N TYR A 286 9.31 -10.56 -10.09
CA TYR A 286 10.08 -9.33 -10.04
C TYR A 286 10.21 -8.82 -8.60
N ILE A 287 11.31 -8.15 -8.30
CA ILE A 287 11.45 -7.40 -7.05
C ILE A 287 10.80 -6.04 -7.25
N PHE A 288 9.79 -5.70 -6.44
CA PHE A 288 9.08 -4.43 -6.55
C PHE A 288 9.77 -3.38 -5.67
N ILE A 289 10.22 -2.29 -6.29
CA ILE A 289 10.85 -1.16 -5.64
C ILE A 289 9.91 0.04 -5.83
N CYS A 290 9.00 0.21 -4.87
CA CYS A 290 7.93 1.21 -4.90
C CYS A 290 7.54 1.65 -3.48
N GLU A 291 6.63 2.60 -3.34
CA GLU A 291 6.08 3.01 -2.05
C GLU A 291 5.46 1.81 -1.30
N GLY A 292 5.79 1.68 -0.02
CA GLY A 292 5.46 0.53 0.82
C GLY A 292 6.53 -0.57 0.85
N ARG A 293 7.57 -0.46 0.02
CA ARG A 293 8.60 -1.51 -0.14
C ARG A 293 9.99 -1.02 0.26
N LEU A 294 10.78 -1.89 0.88
CA LEU A 294 12.15 -1.56 1.28
C LEU A 294 13.06 -1.34 0.06
N LYS A 295 13.77 -0.21 0.06
CA LYS A 295 14.83 0.11 -0.92
C LYS A 295 16.23 -0.27 -0.41
N THR A 296 16.30 -1.02 0.69
CA THR A 296 17.53 -1.40 1.39
C THR A 296 17.48 -2.88 1.79
N GLU A 297 18.63 -3.54 1.76
CA GLU A 297 18.83 -4.86 2.35
C GLU A 297 19.50 -4.71 3.71
N VAL A 298 18.94 -5.34 4.73
CA VAL A 298 19.52 -5.42 6.07
C VAL A 298 20.05 -6.83 6.29
N SER A 299 21.34 -6.95 6.55
CA SER A 299 21.99 -8.24 6.80
C SER A 299 22.90 -8.18 8.01
N MET A 300 23.25 -9.33 8.57
CA MET A 300 24.23 -9.45 9.63
C MET A 300 25.11 -10.67 9.43
N ARG A 301 26.33 -10.62 9.97
CA ARG A 301 27.26 -11.74 9.94
C ARG A 301 26.92 -12.71 11.06
N VAL A 302 26.80 -14.00 10.73
CA VAL A 302 26.44 -15.05 11.68
C VAL A 302 27.29 -16.29 11.47
N MET A 303 27.45 -17.06 12.55
CA MET A 303 28.03 -18.40 12.51
C MET A 303 26.91 -19.43 12.52
N ARG A 304 26.81 -20.25 11.48
CA ARG A 304 25.87 -21.38 11.41
C ARG A 304 26.65 -22.69 11.38
N GLY A 305 26.65 -23.41 12.50
CA GLY A 305 27.57 -24.53 12.72
C GLY A 305 29.01 -24.01 12.81
N GLN A 306 29.89 -24.46 11.92
CA GLN A 306 31.28 -23.98 11.82
C GLN A 306 31.53 -23.09 10.61
N LYS A 307 30.47 -22.70 9.88
CA LYS A 307 30.59 -21.85 8.70
C LYS A 307 30.09 -20.46 9.02
N GLU A 308 30.92 -19.49 8.67
CA GLU A 308 30.57 -18.11 8.68
C GLU A 308 29.74 -17.74 7.44
N GLY A 309 28.72 -16.91 7.63
CA GLY A 309 27.87 -16.47 6.55
C GLY A 309 27.14 -15.16 6.87
N TRP A 310 26.39 -14.70 5.87
CA TRP A 310 25.51 -13.55 5.99
C TRP A 310 24.07 -14.03 6.14
N LEU A 311 23.38 -13.53 7.16
CA LEU A 311 21.95 -13.69 7.33
C LEU A 311 21.27 -12.41 6.85
N VAL A 312 20.44 -12.51 5.81
CA VAL A 312 19.58 -11.41 5.36
C VAL A 312 18.35 -11.38 6.25
N LEU A 313 18.13 -10.26 6.92
CA LEU A 313 17.03 -10.03 7.85
C LEU A 313 15.83 -9.37 7.17
N ALA A 314 16.11 -8.55 6.15
CA ALA A 314 15.16 -7.92 5.26
C ALA A 314 15.83 -7.64 3.91
N SER A 315 15.10 -7.79 2.82
CA SER A 315 15.58 -7.67 1.44
C SER A 315 14.94 -6.50 0.71
N TYR A 316 15.54 -6.11 -0.41
CA TYR A 316 14.91 -5.18 -1.35
C TYR A 316 13.54 -5.69 -1.78
N GLY A 317 12.56 -4.80 -1.78
CA GLY A 317 11.20 -5.11 -2.16
C GLY A 317 10.40 -5.85 -1.11
N ASP A 318 10.92 -6.07 0.10
CA ASP A 318 10.07 -6.56 1.19
C ASP A 318 9.08 -5.46 1.60
N ASN A 319 7.88 -5.88 1.99
CA ASN A 319 6.83 -4.99 2.47
C ASN A 319 7.15 -4.53 3.90
N TRP A 320 7.40 -3.25 4.15
CA TRP A 320 7.95 -2.81 5.44
C TRP A 320 6.99 -3.04 6.62
N TYR A 321 5.67 -2.90 6.44
CA TYR A 321 4.71 -3.06 7.55
C TYR A 321 4.43 -4.53 7.89
N GLU A 322 4.61 -5.44 6.93
CA GLU A 322 4.54 -6.89 7.13
C GLU A 322 5.89 -7.50 7.55
N SER A 323 6.99 -6.80 7.28
CA SER A 323 8.36 -7.27 7.56
C SER A 323 8.66 -7.22 9.06
N LYS A 324 8.30 -8.29 9.75
CA LYS A 324 8.63 -8.54 11.16
C LYS A 324 9.33 -9.87 11.29
N SER A 325 10.56 -9.83 11.82
CA SER A 325 11.38 -11.02 12.01
C SER A 325 11.77 -11.13 13.48
N THR A 326 11.60 -12.31 14.08
CA THR A 326 12.12 -12.60 15.42
C THR A 326 13.02 -13.81 15.34
N MET A 327 14.24 -13.67 15.86
CA MET A 327 15.25 -14.73 15.83
C MET A 327 15.99 -14.79 17.17
N ASP A 328 16.45 -15.99 17.53
CA ASP A 328 17.32 -16.18 18.68
C ASP A 328 18.78 -16.38 18.22
N PHE A 329 19.71 -15.71 18.89
CA PHE A 329 21.16 -15.83 18.65
C PHE A 329 21.90 -16.18 19.93
N ILE A 330 23.09 -16.77 19.80
CA ILE A 330 24.01 -17.03 20.90
C ILE A 330 25.23 -16.13 20.71
N LEU A 331 25.55 -15.35 21.73
CA LEU A 331 26.74 -14.49 21.71
C LEU A 331 27.99 -15.31 22.00
N ASP A 332 28.99 -15.17 21.15
CA ASP A 332 30.36 -15.68 21.29
C ASP A 332 31.30 -14.51 21.63
N ASP A 333 31.09 -13.90 22.80
CA ASP A 333 31.87 -12.77 23.36
C ASP A 333 31.67 -11.39 22.69
N GLN A 334 30.61 -11.23 21.89
CA GLN A 334 30.29 -9.91 21.31
C GLN A 334 29.76 -8.95 22.38
N SER A 335 30.26 -7.71 22.34
CA SER A 335 29.76 -6.59 23.14
C SER A 335 28.82 -5.66 22.36
N GLU A 336 28.65 -5.90 21.06
CA GLU A 336 27.77 -5.15 20.16
C GLU A 336 27.18 -6.08 19.09
N ILE A 337 26.00 -5.71 18.58
CA ILE A 337 25.40 -6.35 17.40
C ILE A 337 25.65 -5.47 16.19
N GLU A 338 26.17 -6.07 15.12
CA GLU A 338 26.49 -5.37 13.87
C GLU A 338 25.51 -5.71 12.75
N PHE A 339 24.91 -4.69 12.15
CA PHE A 339 24.11 -4.78 10.94
C PHE A 339 24.85 -4.14 9.78
N THR A 340 24.75 -4.76 8.61
CA THR A 340 25.18 -4.19 7.33
C THR A 340 23.94 -3.80 6.53
N ILE A 341 23.78 -2.50 6.32
CA ILE A 341 22.70 -1.93 5.52
C ILE A 341 23.25 -1.63 4.14
N THR A 342 22.60 -2.18 3.12
CA THR A 342 22.98 -2.00 1.71
C THR A 342 21.83 -1.32 0.97
N PRO A 343 21.93 -0.03 0.63
CA PRO A 343 20.92 0.64 -0.19
C PRO A 343 20.97 0.18 -1.65
N LEU A 344 19.82 0.16 -2.31
CA LEU A 344 19.71 -0.31 -3.70
C LEU A 344 20.56 0.53 -4.67
N ASP A 345 20.52 1.85 -4.50
CA ASP A 345 21.15 2.80 -5.43
C ASP A 345 22.60 3.15 -5.06
N SER A 346 23.11 2.59 -3.95
CA SER A 346 24.44 2.92 -3.42
C SER A 346 25.30 1.68 -3.30
N LYS A 347 26.52 1.76 -3.83
CA LYS A 347 27.56 0.75 -3.55
C LYS A 347 28.13 0.85 -2.14
N LYS A 348 27.85 1.95 -1.41
CA LYS A 348 28.35 2.15 -0.05
C LYS A 348 27.45 1.43 0.94
N LYS A 349 27.99 0.36 1.52
CA LYS A 349 27.39 -0.31 2.67
C LYS A 349 27.57 0.53 3.93
N LYS A 350 26.53 0.62 4.75
CA LYS A 350 26.57 1.26 6.05
C LYS A 350 26.64 0.19 7.13
N LEU A 351 27.65 0.24 7.98
CA LEU A 351 27.76 -0.62 9.16
C LEU A 351 27.10 0.11 10.33
N VAL A 352 26.15 -0.55 10.98
CA VAL A 352 25.47 -0.04 12.19
C VAL A 352 25.80 -0.97 13.34
N ARG A 353 26.26 -0.39 14.46
CA ARG A 353 26.67 -1.10 15.66
C ARG A 353 25.76 -0.72 16.80
N ILE A 354 25.18 -1.71 17.46
CA ILE A 354 24.31 -1.52 18.62
C ILE A 354 25.01 -2.11 19.85
N PRO A 355 25.54 -1.27 20.76
CA PRO A 355 26.18 -1.75 21.97
C PRO A 355 25.20 -2.53 22.84
N LEU A 356 25.64 -3.67 23.40
CA LEU A 356 24.87 -4.48 24.35
C LEU A 356 24.98 -3.92 25.78
N THR A 357 24.83 -2.60 25.92
CA THR A 357 24.94 -1.92 27.22
C THR A 357 23.85 -2.43 28.18
N GLY A 358 24.24 -2.76 29.41
CA GLY A 358 23.35 -3.32 30.42
C GLY A 358 23.23 -4.85 30.40
N PHE A 359 23.77 -5.52 29.38
CA PHE A 359 23.83 -6.99 29.38
C PHE A 359 24.89 -7.48 30.38
N PRO A 360 24.64 -8.63 31.03
CA PRO A 360 25.57 -9.21 31.99
C PRO A 360 26.83 -9.71 31.28
N LYS A 361 27.98 -9.55 31.93
CA LYS A 361 29.23 -10.15 31.48
C LYS A 361 29.23 -11.63 31.84
N ARG A 362 29.25 -12.49 30.83
CA ARG A 362 29.27 -13.95 30.98
C ARG A 362 30.32 -14.57 30.05
N PRO A 363 30.75 -15.82 30.27
CA PRO A 363 31.64 -16.50 29.35
C PRO A 363 31.09 -16.56 27.92
N PRO A 364 31.93 -16.73 26.89
CA PRO A 364 31.47 -16.90 25.52
C PRO A 364 30.44 -18.04 25.40
N ARG A 365 29.42 -17.85 24.57
CA ARG A 365 28.33 -18.81 24.28
C ARG A 365 27.38 -19.10 25.44
N THR A 366 27.34 -18.24 26.44
CA THR A 366 26.45 -18.38 27.61
C THR A 366 25.35 -17.32 27.69
N THR A 367 25.24 -16.49 26.64
CA THR A 367 24.16 -15.50 26.50
C THR A 367 23.38 -15.80 25.22
N ARG A 368 22.12 -16.21 25.39
CA ARG A 368 21.15 -16.27 24.29
C ARG A 368 20.37 -14.97 24.26
N ILE A 369 20.31 -14.34 23.10
CA ILE A 369 19.50 -13.16 22.87
C ILE A 369 18.33 -13.50 21.96
N GLN A 370 17.19 -12.87 22.20
CA GLN A 370 16.10 -12.78 21.24
C GLN A 370 16.13 -11.41 20.60
N MET A 371 16.20 -11.37 19.28
CA MET A 371 16.19 -10.15 18.49
C MET A 371 14.93 -10.10 17.64
N SER A 372 14.13 -9.04 17.82
CA SER A 372 12.97 -8.74 17.01
C SER A 372 13.25 -7.50 16.17
N LEU A 373 13.03 -7.61 14.87
CA LEU A 373 13.25 -6.56 13.88
C LEU A 373 11.92 -6.23 13.20
N ALA A 374 11.64 -4.94 13.07
CA ALA A 374 10.47 -4.40 12.37
C ALA A 374 10.84 -3.06 11.71
N PHE A 375 9.92 -2.47 10.97
CA PHE A 375 10.10 -1.17 10.31
C PHE A 375 8.97 -0.21 10.69
N LEU A 376 9.31 1.06 10.91
CA LEU A 376 8.33 2.13 11.10
C LEU A 376 7.89 2.73 9.76
N ASP A 377 8.81 2.76 8.80
CA ASP A 377 8.64 3.22 7.43
C ASP A 377 9.75 2.62 6.55
N GLU A 378 9.80 3.01 5.27
CA GLU A 378 10.79 2.53 4.29
C GLU A 378 12.26 2.88 4.63
N ARG A 379 12.49 3.80 5.57
CA ARG A 379 13.79 4.37 5.91
C ARG A 379 14.21 4.10 7.36
N THR A 380 13.34 3.53 8.16
CA THR A 380 13.54 3.41 9.61
C THR A 380 13.25 2.00 10.09
N MET A 381 14.32 1.30 10.48
CA MET A 381 14.26 0.00 11.13
C MET A 381 14.21 0.17 12.65
N VAL A 382 13.46 -0.68 13.33
CA VAL A 382 13.45 -0.81 14.79
C VAL A 382 13.88 -2.21 15.14
N THR A 383 14.84 -2.32 16.04
CA THR A 383 15.28 -3.60 16.60
C THR A 383 15.14 -3.60 18.11
N VAL A 384 14.67 -4.72 18.64
CA VAL A 384 14.54 -5.00 20.07
C VAL A 384 15.36 -6.24 20.38
N ILE A 385 16.36 -6.10 21.24
CA ILE A 385 17.27 -7.17 21.66
C ILE A 385 17.03 -7.45 23.14
N ARG A 386 16.68 -8.69 23.48
CA ARG A 386 16.39 -9.11 24.86
C ARG A 386 17.30 -10.26 25.28
N ASP A 387 17.89 -10.19 26.48
CA ASP A 387 18.59 -11.33 27.07
C ASP A 387 17.58 -12.41 27.48
N LYS A 388 17.74 -13.61 26.94
CA LYS A 388 16.93 -14.78 27.28
C LYS A 388 17.67 -15.76 28.19
N GLY A 389 19.00 -15.65 28.29
CA GLY A 389 19.82 -16.64 28.98
C GLY A 389 19.55 -18.09 28.55
N PHE A 390 19.97 -19.01 29.40
CA PHE A 390 19.80 -20.47 29.29
C PHE A 390 19.06 -21.07 30.50
N GLY A 391 18.08 -20.35 31.04
CA GLY A 391 17.34 -20.78 32.22
C GLY A 391 18.22 -20.74 33.47
N GLU A 392 18.20 -21.77 34.31
CA GLU A 392 18.92 -21.78 35.59
C GLU A 392 20.44 -21.71 35.44
N LEU A 393 21.00 -22.28 34.37
CA LEU A 393 22.45 -22.26 34.11
C LEU A 393 22.97 -20.83 33.92
N PHE A 394 22.20 -20.01 33.18
CA PHE A 394 22.46 -18.60 32.95
C PHE A 394 21.13 -17.86 32.90
N PRO A 395 20.66 -17.29 34.02
CA PRO A 395 19.33 -16.66 34.10
C PRO A 395 19.15 -15.52 33.09
N ALA A 396 17.94 -15.26 32.61
CA ALA A 396 17.69 -14.03 31.85
C ALA A 396 17.93 -12.80 32.76
N SER A 397 18.54 -11.74 32.23
CA SER A 397 18.83 -10.51 33.00
C SER A 397 17.77 -9.42 32.90
N ASP A 398 16.61 -9.71 32.30
CA ASP A 398 15.57 -8.74 31.90
C ASP A 398 16.07 -7.56 31.04
N ALA A 399 17.34 -7.55 30.65
CA ALA A 399 17.94 -6.53 29.81
C ALA A 399 17.25 -6.51 28.44
N VAL A 400 16.77 -5.33 28.06
CA VAL A 400 16.14 -5.06 26.77
C VAL A 400 16.75 -3.78 26.19
N ILE A 401 17.22 -3.87 24.95
CA ILE A 401 17.66 -2.73 24.16
C ILE A 401 16.65 -2.53 23.04
N LYS A 402 16.14 -1.32 22.90
CA LYS A 402 15.34 -0.90 21.75
C LYS A 402 16.10 0.20 21.03
N GLN A 403 16.32 0.01 19.73
CA GLN A 403 17.06 0.97 18.92
C GLN A 403 16.33 1.21 17.60
N GLU A 404 16.23 2.49 17.22
CA GLU A 404 15.82 2.92 15.89
C GLU A 404 17.06 3.19 15.04
N VAL A 405 17.02 2.74 13.79
CA VAL A 405 18.15 2.79 12.86
C VAL A 405 17.67 3.32 11.52
N THR A 406 18.23 4.45 11.10
CA THR A 406 18.02 4.98 9.75
C THR A 406 18.77 4.13 8.73
N LEU A 407 18.05 3.69 7.69
CA LEU A 407 18.51 2.82 6.62
C LEU A 407 19.36 3.55 5.56
#